data_AF-A0A3B9YAZ4-F1
#
_entry.id   AF-A0A3B9YAZ4-F1
#
_cell.length_a   1.000
_cell.length_b   1.000
_cell.length_c   1.000
_cell.angle_alpha   90.00
_cell.angle_beta   90.00
_cell.angle_gamma   90.00
#
_symmetry.space_group_name_H-M   'P 1'
#
loop_
_entity.id
_entity.type
_entity.pdbx_description
1 polymer ?
#
loop_
_entity_poly.entity_id
_entity_poly.type
_entity_poly.pdbx_seq_one_letter_code
_entity_poly.pdbx_strand_id
1 'polypeptide(L)'
;ASTENSVALSDNSVNLSLPAGAVSDSGSLSITPEATYAQPKAGYAAVKSQAFEISLENSAGAEVTQLNGTATLTFSYTDEQISGFSEGTLVVSYWDENLAQWVDLTTTVNAAGNTITATTNHFTKFIIQAKSLTVPAGSLVKTASNPAVYYIGHDGKRYTFSDDKVFYSWYTNFDDVITITDSQMYAFPLGGNITVRPGTKLIQFVGYTLEGQMTVGDPKVYAVEPGGVRRWIETASIAQTLFGSNWEQKIYAVPTTLAGFYSLGSSLAEPVYPSGAVVKETSSNKIYYINAAEKRLINTGGLSANGFQALHYNSATSLSSYALSTDLNDYQNSISWTGGK
;
A
#
# COMPACT_ATOMS: atom_id res chain seq x y z
N ALA A 1 32.59 -6.88 -36.63
CA ALA A 1 32.26 -5.98 -35.52
C ALA A 1 31.68 -6.86 -34.42
N SER A 2 32.29 -6.85 -33.24
CA SER A 2 31.82 -7.61 -32.09
C SER A 2 30.42 -7.11 -31.71
N THR A 3 29.40 -7.93 -31.93
CA THR A 3 28.08 -7.73 -31.36
C THR A 3 28.23 -7.91 -29.85
N GLU A 4 28.34 -6.81 -29.11
CA GLU A 4 28.16 -6.87 -27.67
C GLU A 4 26.70 -7.25 -27.41
N ASN A 5 26.47 -8.52 -27.10
CA ASN A 5 25.16 -9.03 -26.73
C ASN A 5 24.92 -8.85 -25.23
N SER A 6 25.45 -7.80 -24.62
CA SER A 6 25.30 -7.53 -23.19
C SER A 6 25.32 -6.04 -22.89
N VAL A 7 24.56 -5.64 -21.88
CA VAL A 7 24.60 -4.31 -21.29
C VAL A 7 24.81 -4.43 -19.78
N ALA A 8 25.50 -3.47 -19.19
CA ALA A 8 25.67 -3.39 -17.75
C ALA A 8 25.55 -1.94 -17.28
N LEU A 9 25.10 -1.75 -16.04
CA LEU A 9 25.19 -0.46 -15.37
C LEU A 9 26.67 -0.12 -15.10
N SER A 10 26.99 1.18 -15.03
CA SER A 10 28.36 1.66 -14.83
C SER A 10 28.99 1.22 -13.51
N ASP A 11 28.16 0.86 -12.52
CA ASP A 11 28.57 0.33 -11.22
C ASP A 11 28.61 -1.21 -11.16
N ASN A 12 28.35 -1.90 -12.30
CA ASN A 12 28.22 -3.35 -12.42
C ASN A 12 27.18 -3.98 -11.47
N SER A 13 26.23 -3.20 -10.97
CA SER A 13 25.17 -3.71 -10.09
C SER A 13 24.18 -4.61 -10.84
N VAL A 14 23.99 -4.36 -12.13
CA VAL A 14 23.15 -5.15 -13.04
C VAL A 14 23.91 -5.39 -14.34
N ASN A 15 23.92 -6.63 -14.78
CA ASN A 15 24.39 -7.06 -16.08
C ASN A 15 23.29 -7.88 -16.76
N LEU A 16 23.03 -7.59 -18.02
CA LEU A 16 22.07 -8.29 -18.84
C LEU A 16 22.80 -8.84 -20.07
N SER A 17 22.70 -10.15 -20.29
CA SER A 17 23.26 -10.83 -21.45
C SER A 17 22.14 -11.45 -22.30
N LEU A 18 22.24 -11.25 -23.61
CA LEU A 18 21.37 -11.81 -24.62
C LEU A 18 22.10 -12.94 -25.37
N PRO A 19 21.50 -14.14 -25.51
CA PRO A 19 22.06 -15.15 -26.40
C PRO A 19 21.94 -14.71 -27.86
N ALA A 20 22.79 -15.29 -28.72
CA ALA A 20 22.68 -15.08 -30.16
C ALA A 20 21.28 -15.48 -30.65
N GLY A 21 20.65 -14.60 -31.43
CA GLY A 21 19.29 -14.81 -31.94
C GLY A 21 18.16 -14.50 -30.95
N ALA A 22 18.44 -13.95 -29.76
CA ALA A 22 17.41 -13.53 -28.81
C ALA A 22 16.50 -12.43 -29.36
N VAL A 23 16.99 -11.64 -30.32
CA VAL A 23 16.28 -10.54 -30.99
C VAL A 23 16.32 -10.74 -32.49
N SER A 24 15.27 -10.33 -33.20
CA SER A 24 15.19 -10.44 -34.66
C SER A 24 16.05 -9.41 -35.40
N ASP A 25 16.25 -8.24 -34.77
CA ASP A 25 16.94 -7.10 -35.34
C ASP A 25 17.88 -6.45 -34.32
N SER A 26 18.85 -5.68 -34.79
CA SER A 26 19.67 -4.82 -33.93
C SER A 26 18.83 -3.76 -33.23
N GLY A 27 19.21 -3.40 -32.00
CA GLY A 27 18.47 -2.44 -31.18
C GLY A 27 19.34 -1.79 -30.10
N SER A 28 18.72 -0.91 -29.33
CA SER A 28 19.29 -0.27 -28.15
C SER A 28 18.65 -0.85 -26.90
N LEU A 29 19.48 -1.41 -26.02
CA LEU A 29 19.07 -2.02 -24.76
C LEU A 29 19.42 -1.06 -23.61
N SER A 30 18.47 -0.84 -22.70
CA SER A 30 18.66 0.07 -21.57
C SER A 30 18.28 -0.57 -20.24
N ILE A 31 18.95 -0.14 -19.16
CA ILE A 31 18.62 -0.49 -17.77
C ILE A 31 18.51 0.83 -17.01
N THR A 32 17.34 1.10 -16.43
CA THR A 32 17.06 2.34 -15.70
C THR A 32 16.66 2.01 -14.25
N PRO A 33 17.47 2.39 -13.25
CA PRO A 33 17.11 2.20 -11.85
C PRO A 33 15.95 3.13 -11.41
N GLU A 34 15.00 2.60 -10.67
CA GLU A 34 13.83 3.32 -10.14
C GLU A 34 13.78 3.24 -8.60
N ALA A 35 13.65 4.40 -7.93
CA ALA A 35 13.51 4.48 -6.47
C ALA A 35 12.05 4.38 -6.00
N THR A 36 11.08 4.47 -6.91
CA THR A 36 9.65 4.36 -6.63
C THR A 36 9.12 3.12 -7.33
N TYR A 37 8.56 2.20 -6.58
CA TYR A 37 8.06 0.92 -7.10
C TYR A 37 6.92 0.40 -6.23
N ALA A 38 6.09 -0.48 -6.78
CA ALA A 38 5.04 -1.16 -6.04
C ALA A 38 5.64 -2.06 -4.95
N GLN A 39 4.96 -2.18 -3.81
CA GLN A 39 5.50 -2.96 -2.68
C GLN A 39 5.71 -4.44 -3.07
N PRO A 40 6.85 -5.04 -2.69
CA PRO A 40 7.08 -6.49 -2.77
C PRO A 40 5.98 -7.30 -2.07
N LYS A 41 5.90 -8.60 -2.39
CA LYS A 41 4.97 -9.51 -1.72
C LYS A 41 5.19 -9.51 -0.20
N ALA A 42 4.13 -9.78 0.55
CA ALA A 42 4.12 -9.72 2.01
C ALA A 42 5.34 -10.44 2.64
N GLY A 43 6.12 -9.69 3.44
CA GLY A 43 7.27 -10.21 4.18
C GLY A 43 8.58 -10.19 3.42
N TYR A 44 8.54 -9.73 2.17
CA TYR A 44 9.70 -9.41 1.37
C TYR A 44 9.89 -7.90 1.31
N ALA A 45 11.12 -7.47 1.07
CA ALA A 45 11.41 -6.09 0.70
C ALA A 45 12.44 -6.06 -0.43
N ALA A 46 12.48 -4.95 -1.15
CA ALA A 46 13.39 -4.74 -2.25
C ALA A 46 14.81 -4.54 -1.72
N VAL A 47 15.75 -5.32 -2.24
CA VAL A 47 17.17 -5.13 -1.96
C VAL A 47 17.61 -3.80 -2.58
N LYS A 48 18.42 -3.01 -1.87
CA LYS A 48 18.81 -1.62 -2.22
C LYS A 48 17.66 -0.61 -2.32
N SER A 49 16.43 -0.98 -1.95
CA SER A 49 15.24 -0.13 -2.14
C SER A 49 15.13 0.40 -3.58
N GLN A 50 15.29 -0.50 -4.55
CA GLN A 50 15.40 -0.14 -5.96
C GLN A 50 14.82 -1.22 -6.86
N ALA A 51 14.08 -0.79 -7.89
CA ALA A 51 13.69 -1.60 -9.05
C ALA A 51 14.49 -1.18 -10.28
N PHE A 52 14.39 -1.95 -11.37
CA PHE A 52 15.10 -1.72 -12.62
C PHE A 52 14.15 -1.88 -13.80
N GLU A 53 13.85 -0.79 -14.50
CA GLU A 53 13.19 -0.85 -15.79
C GLU A 53 14.20 -1.31 -16.83
N ILE A 54 13.90 -2.38 -17.56
CA ILE A 54 14.72 -2.85 -18.67
C ILE A 54 13.89 -2.72 -19.93
N SER A 55 14.41 -1.99 -20.91
CA SER A 55 13.73 -1.79 -22.19
C SER A 55 14.66 -2.07 -23.36
N LEU A 56 14.08 -2.55 -24.45
CA LEU A 56 14.77 -2.79 -25.72
C LEU A 56 13.99 -2.09 -26.82
N GLU A 57 14.67 -1.22 -27.57
CA GLU A 57 14.14 -0.61 -28.78
C GLU A 57 14.84 -1.18 -30.00
N ASN A 58 14.09 -1.58 -31.03
CA ASN A 58 14.71 -1.99 -32.29
C ASN A 58 15.29 -0.79 -33.06
N SER A 59 16.00 -1.05 -34.15
CA SER A 59 16.57 0.00 -35.01
C SER A 59 15.57 1.02 -35.59
N ALA A 60 14.26 0.72 -35.57
CA ALA A 60 13.19 1.63 -35.97
C ALA A 60 12.59 2.43 -34.80
N GLY A 61 13.11 2.27 -33.57
CA GLY A 61 12.61 2.92 -32.36
C GLY A 61 11.33 2.29 -31.79
N ALA A 62 10.94 1.10 -32.25
CA ALA A 62 9.81 0.38 -31.69
C ALA A 62 10.26 -0.52 -30.51
N GLU A 63 9.47 -0.52 -29.46
CA GLU A 63 9.71 -1.33 -28.27
C GLU A 63 9.60 -2.83 -28.57
N VAL A 64 10.54 -3.61 -28.03
CA VAL A 64 10.58 -5.07 -28.13
C VAL A 64 10.38 -5.64 -26.73
N THR A 65 9.14 -6.02 -26.43
CA THR A 65 8.76 -6.54 -25.10
C THR A 65 8.95 -8.04 -24.97
N GLN A 66 8.98 -8.79 -26.09
CA GLN A 66 9.14 -10.25 -26.12
C GLN A 66 10.37 -10.67 -26.92
N LEU A 67 11.16 -11.59 -26.37
CA LEU A 67 12.38 -12.14 -26.97
C LEU A 67 12.13 -13.50 -27.63
N ASN A 68 12.92 -13.81 -28.66
CA ASN A 68 12.95 -15.12 -29.35
C ASN A 68 13.74 -16.19 -28.58
N GLY A 69 14.37 -15.82 -27.46
CA GLY A 69 15.16 -16.67 -26.58
C GLY A 69 15.12 -16.17 -25.14
N THR A 70 16.02 -16.69 -24.29
CA THR A 70 16.09 -16.31 -22.88
C THR A 70 17.29 -15.41 -22.60
N ALA A 71 17.01 -14.18 -22.21
CA ALA A 71 17.99 -13.28 -21.61
C ALA A 71 18.43 -13.78 -20.24
N THR A 72 19.70 -13.51 -19.89
CA THR A 72 20.24 -13.76 -18.55
C THR A 72 20.45 -12.43 -17.84
N LEU A 73 19.77 -12.25 -16.72
CA LEU A 73 19.95 -11.12 -15.80
C LEU A 73 20.88 -11.55 -14.67
N THR A 74 21.92 -10.78 -14.40
CA THR A 74 22.83 -10.96 -13.29
C THR A 74 22.86 -9.69 -12.45
N PHE A 75 22.56 -9.83 -11.16
CA PHE A 75 22.59 -8.75 -10.20
C PHE A 75 23.67 -8.99 -9.15
N SER A 76 24.40 -7.95 -8.79
CA SER A 76 25.43 -8.00 -7.74
C SER A 76 24.94 -7.30 -6.47
N TYR A 77 25.25 -7.86 -5.31
CA TYR A 77 24.95 -7.28 -3.99
C TYR A 77 26.18 -7.25 -3.07
N THR A 78 26.06 -6.58 -1.93
CA THR A 78 27.04 -6.65 -0.82
C THR A 78 26.36 -7.16 0.44
N ASP A 79 27.14 -7.72 1.37
CA ASP A 79 26.63 -8.24 2.65
C ASP A 79 25.89 -7.16 3.44
N GLU A 80 26.33 -5.90 3.37
CA GLU A 80 25.65 -4.77 4.00
C GLU A 80 24.26 -4.54 3.41
N GLN A 81 24.14 -4.65 2.07
CA GLN A 81 22.87 -4.45 1.36
C GLN A 81 21.83 -5.53 1.68
N ILE A 82 22.29 -6.72 2.08
CA ILE A 82 21.43 -7.85 2.47
C ILE A 82 21.40 -8.11 3.98
N SER A 83 22.06 -7.29 4.80
CA SER A 83 22.15 -7.48 6.27
C SER A 83 20.79 -7.57 6.99
N GLY A 84 19.75 -6.97 6.41
CA GLY A 84 18.36 -7.04 6.88
C GLY A 84 17.52 -8.14 6.22
N PHE A 85 18.12 -9.10 5.53
CA PHE A 85 17.43 -10.07 4.67
C PHE A 85 17.95 -11.50 4.85
N SER A 86 17.06 -12.47 4.63
CA SER A 86 17.43 -13.87 4.56
C SER A 86 18.00 -14.15 3.17
N GLU A 87 19.32 -14.20 3.05
CA GLU A 87 20.03 -14.39 1.78
C GLU A 87 19.51 -15.57 0.94
N GLY A 88 19.21 -16.71 1.57
CA GLY A 88 18.66 -17.89 0.89
C GLY A 88 17.25 -17.71 0.30
N THR A 89 16.64 -16.53 0.44
CA THR A 89 15.33 -16.19 -0.12
C THR A 89 15.40 -15.12 -1.21
N LEU A 90 16.61 -14.69 -1.60
CA LEU A 90 16.82 -13.76 -2.70
C LEU A 90 16.20 -14.32 -3.98
N VAL A 91 15.35 -13.52 -4.61
CA VAL A 91 14.65 -13.85 -5.85
C VAL A 91 14.56 -12.62 -6.74
N VAL A 92 14.73 -12.81 -8.05
CA VAL A 92 14.42 -11.78 -9.04
C VAL A 92 12.96 -11.93 -9.43
N SER A 93 12.21 -10.84 -9.42
CA SER A 93 10.81 -10.82 -9.82
C SER A 93 10.58 -9.76 -10.89
N TYR A 94 9.62 -9.99 -11.78
CA TYR A 94 9.20 -9.03 -12.78
C TYR A 94 7.81 -8.45 -12.45
N TRP A 95 7.52 -7.24 -12.89
CA TRP A 95 6.21 -6.62 -12.69
C TRP A 95 5.23 -7.10 -13.77
N ASP A 96 4.12 -7.73 -13.36
CA ASP A 96 3.02 -8.08 -14.26
C ASP A 96 1.94 -6.99 -14.19
N GLU A 97 1.86 -6.16 -15.24
CA GLU A 97 0.90 -5.03 -15.33
C GLU A 97 -0.57 -5.48 -15.31
N ASN A 98 -0.88 -6.71 -15.76
CA ASN A 98 -2.26 -7.20 -15.77
C ASN A 98 -2.72 -7.61 -14.37
N LEU A 99 -1.80 -8.16 -13.59
CA LEU A 99 -2.05 -8.64 -12.24
C LEU A 99 -1.73 -7.58 -11.17
N ALA A 100 -1.04 -6.49 -11.55
CA ALA A 100 -0.52 -5.47 -10.66
C ALA A 100 0.28 -6.07 -9.49
N GLN A 101 1.14 -7.05 -9.79
CA GLN A 101 1.95 -7.75 -8.79
C GLN A 101 3.32 -8.15 -9.32
N TRP A 102 4.27 -8.37 -8.40
CA TRP A 102 5.57 -8.94 -8.69
C TRP A 102 5.48 -10.47 -8.83
N VAL A 103 5.95 -11.00 -9.96
CA VAL A 103 5.99 -12.44 -10.26
C VAL A 103 7.42 -12.94 -10.24
N ASP A 104 7.68 -13.98 -9.44
CA ASP A 104 9.02 -14.54 -9.26
C ASP A 104 9.54 -15.26 -10.50
N LEU A 105 10.80 -15.00 -10.86
CA LEU A 105 11.54 -15.75 -11.87
C LEU A 105 12.30 -16.91 -11.21
N THR A 106 12.60 -17.93 -12.02
CA THR A 106 13.60 -18.94 -11.66
C THR A 106 14.95 -18.25 -11.43
N THR A 107 15.39 -18.26 -10.18
CA THR A 107 16.56 -17.52 -9.71
C THR A 107 17.59 -18.47 -9.09
N THR A 108 18.87 -18.24 -9.40
CA THR A 108 20.02 -18.91 -8.78
C THR A 108 20.81 -17.90 -7.96
N VAL A 109 21.02 -18.19 -6.67
CA VAL A 109 21.80 -17.35 -5.76
C VAL A 109 23.21 -17.93 -5.62
N ASN A 110 24.22 -17.13 -5.91
CA ASN A 110 25.62 -17.43 -5.66
C ASN A 110 26.10 -16.60 -4.46
N ALA A 111 25.89 -17.13 -3.25
CA ALA A 111 26.28 -16.48 -1.99
C ALA A 111 27.78 -16.21 -1.90
N ALA A 112 28.63 -17.11 -2.41
CA ALA A 112 30.09 -16.92 -2.35
C ALA A 112 30.58 -15.78 -3.24
N GLY A 113 29.85 -15.48 -4.32
CA GLY A 113 30.17 -14.42 -5.26
C GLY A 113 29.32 -13.16 -5.11
N ASN A 114 28.39 -13.13 -4.15
CA ASN A 114 27.38 -12.10 -3.97
C ASN A 114 26.64 -11.72 -5.27
N THR A 115 26.25 -12.75 -6.05
CA THR A 115 25.49 -12.55 -7.28
C THR A 115 24.19 -13.35 -7.32
N ILE A 116 23.22 -12.82 -8.06
CA ILE A 116 21.91 -13.43 -8.31
C ILE A 116 21.72 -13.50 -9.81
N THR A 117 21.36 -14.67 -10.33
CA THR A 117 21.13 -14.86 -11.76
C THR A 117 19.70 -15.34 -12.00
N ALA A 118 19.00 -14.70 -12.93
CA ALA A 118 17.67 -15.11 -13.37
C ALA A 118 17.58 -15.07 -14.90
N THR A 119 16.66 -15.85 -15.47
CA THR A 119 16.40 -15.85 -16.91
C THR A 119 15.01 -15.29 -17.21
N THR A 120 14.90 -14.48 -18.25
CA THR A 120 13.62 -13.94 -18.74
C THR A 120 13.54 -14.02 -20.26
N ASN A 121 12.32 -14.11 -20.81
CA ASN A 121 12.06 -14.04 -22.25
C ASN A 121 11.34 -12.73 -22.64
N HIS A 122 11.18 -11.80 -21.71
CA HIS A 122 10.51 -10.52 -21.93
C HIS A 122 11.17 -9.43 -21.09
N PHE A 123 10.88 -8.17 -21.41
CA PHE A 123 11.41 -7.00 -20.73
C PHE A 123 10.28 -6.14 -20.13
N THR A 124 10.55 -5.60 -18.94
CA THR A 124 9.63 -4.86 -18.06
C THR A 124 10.46 -4.34 -16.86
N LYS A 125 9.80 -4.03 -15.74
CA LYS A 125 10.41 -3.77 -14.44
C LYS A 125 10.83 -5.07 -13.76
N PHE A 126 12.06 -5.09 -13.27
CA PHE A 126 12.61 -6.17 -12.45
C PHE A 126 12.96 -5.64 -11.07
N ILE A 127 12.85 -6.51 -10.08
CA ILE A 127 13.26 -6.20 -8.70
C ILE A 127 13.99 -7.39 -8.11
N ILE A 128 14.96 -7.11 -7.24
CA ILE A 128 15.53 -8.12 -6.36
C ILE A 128 14.78 -8.01 -5.04
N GLN A 129 14.13 -9.08 -4.62
CA GLN A 129 13.44 -9.12 -3.34
C GLN A 129 13.94 -10.30 -2.49
N ALA A 130 13.94 -10.11 -1.17
CA ALA A 130 14.24 -11.17 -0.22
C ALA A 130 13.34 -11.05 1.00
N LYS A 131 13.13 -12.17 1.70
CA LYS A 131 12.44 -12.18 2.98
C LYS A 131 13.22 -11.32 3.95
N SER A 132 12.57 -10.28 4.47
CA SER A 132 13.23 -9.37 5.40
C SER A 132 13.39 -10.06 6.77
N LEU A 133 14.59 -9.96 7.36
CA LEU A 133 14.88 -10.37 8.74
C LEU A 133 14.32 -9.34 9.74
N THR A 134 14.24 -8.09 9.30
CA THR A 134 13.49 -7.05 9.98
C THR A 134 12.05 -7.07 9.52
N VAL A 135 11.14 -6.50 10.32
CA VAL A 135 9.77 -6.29 9.87
C VAL A 135 9.68 -4.84 9.41
N PRO A 136 9.47 -4.58 8.11
CA PRO A 136 9.36 -3.21 7.61
C PRO A 136 8.23 -2.45 8.29
N ALA A 137 8.39 -1.15 8.48
CA ALA A 137 7.27 -0.28 8.78
C ALA A 137 6.22 -0.38 7.65
N GLY A 138 4.95 -0.28 8.01
CA GLY A 138 3.83 -0.56 7.11
C GLY A 138 3.33 -1.99 7.16
N SER A 139 4.10 -2.93 7.71
CA SER A 139 3.75 -4.36 7.71
C SER A 139 2.55 -4.67 8.60
N LEU A 140 1.69 -5.58 8.14
CA LEU A 140 0.73 -6.27 8.96
C LEU A 140 1.33 -7.59 9.44
N VAL A 141 1.36 -7.80 10.76
CA VAL A 141 2.03 -8.96 11.36
C VAL A 141 1.14 -9.69 12.35
N LYS A 142 1.35 -11.00 12.45
CA LYS A 142 0.83 -11.86 13.52
C LYS A 142 1.89 -12.86 13.93
N THR A 143 1.64 -13.61 15.00
CA THR A 143 2.48 -14.76 15.37
C THR A 143 1.77 -16.07 15.04
N ALA A 144 2.51 -17.17 14.97
CA ALA A 144 1.92 -18.48 14.68
C ALA A 144 0.96 -18.97 15.79
N SER A 145 1.18 -18.50 17.02
CA SER A 145 0.42 -18.88 18.23
C SER A 145 -0.78 -17.97 18.50
N ASN A 146 -0.84 -16.78 17.90
CA ASN A 146 -1.88 -15.78 18.17
C ASN A 146 -2.41 -15.15 16.87
N PRO A 147 -3.72 -15.25 16.58
CA PRO A 147 -4.31 -14.70 15.36
C PRO A 147 -4.43 -13.16 15.36
N ALA A 148 -4.18 -12.48 16.47
CA ALA A 148 -4.24 -11.02 16.53
C ALA A 148 -3.24 -10.39 15.54
N VAL A 149 -3.78 -9.53 14.68
CA VAL A 149 -3.00 -8.77 13.69
C VAL A 149 -2.56 -7.45 14.32
N TYR A 150 -1.31 -7.08 14.06
CA TYR A 150 -0.73 -5.81 14.44
C TYR A 150 -0.21 -5.08 13.21
N TYR A 151 -0.28 -3.76 13.21
CA TYR A 151 0.41 -2.92 12.23
C TYR A 151 1.74 -2.43 12.80
N ILE A 152 2.82 -2.51 12.04
CA ILE A 152 4.11 -1.93 12.42
C ILE A 152 4.20 -0.50 11.89
N GLY A 153 4.20 0.46 12.81
CA GLY A 153 4.32 1.89 12.50
C GLY A 153 5.71 2.29 12.04
N HIS A 154 5.77 3.40 11.31
CA HIS A 154 7.03 4.07 10.95
C HIS A 154 7.84 4.57 12.16
N ASP A 155 7.22 4.63 13.34
CA ASP A 155 7.87 4.92 14.62
C ASP A 155 8.49 3.69 15.29
N GLY A 156 8.46 2.53 14.64
CA GLY A 156 8.99 1.27 15.17
C GLY A 156 8.13 0.64 16.27
N LYS A 157 6.88 1.07 16.43
CA LYS A 157 5.93 0.46 17.38
C LYS A 157 4.91 -0.42 16.65
N ARG A 158 4.33 -1.36 17.39
CA ARG A 158 3.20 -2.16 16.91
C ARG A 158 1.89 -1.58 17.43
N TYR A 159 0.89 -1.49 16.55
CA TYR A 159 -0.43 -0.97 16.84
C TYR A 159 -1.48 -2.07 16.69
N THR A 160 -2.48 -2.06 17.56
CA THR A 160 -3.52 -3.08 17.62
C THR A 160 -4.77 -2.65 16.86
N PHE A 161 -5.37 -3.57 16.12
CA PHE A 161 -6.75 -3.46 15.69
C PHE A 161 -7.66 -3.93 16.83
N SER A 162 -8.64 -3.11 17.24
CA SER A 162 -9.53 -3.48 18.34
C SER A 162 -10.48 -4.62 17.98
N ASP A 163 -10.88 -4.69 16.71
CA ASP A 163 -11.72 -5.74 16.13
C ASP A 163 -11.54 -5.82 14.61
N ASP A 164 -12.25 -6.76 14.00
CA ASP A 164 -12.29 -6.97 12.55
C ASP A 164 -12.82 -5.77 11.77
N LYS A 165 -13.80 -5.03 12.32
CA LYS A 165 -14.40 -3.86 11.66
C LYS A 165 -13.41 -2.72 11.51
N VAL A 166 -12.53 -2.50 12.50
CA VAL A 166 -11.43 -1.55 12.35
C VAL A 166 -10.44 -2.03 11.30
N PHE A 167 -10.07 -3.33 11.30
CA PHE A 167 -9.18 -3.88 10.27
C PHE A 167 -9.74 -3.70 8.86
N TYR A 168 -11.00 -4.10 8.61
CA TYR A 168 -11.65 -3.98 7.31
C TYR A 168 -11.95 -2.54 6.89
N SER A 169 -11.89 -1.58 7.80
CA SER A 169 -11.91 -0.16 7.41
C SER A 169 -10.64 0.25 6.69
N TRP A 170 -9.52 -0.47 6.88
CA TRP A 170 -8.23 -0.22 6.24
C TRP A 170 -7.86 -1.20 5.14
N TYR A 171 -8.09 -2.50 5.35
CA TYR A 171 -7.64 -3.56 4.46
C TYR A 171 -8.82 -4.37 3.94
N THR A 172 -8.67 -5.00 2.77
CA THR A 172 -9.73 -5.80 2.14
C THR A 172 -9.79 -7.21 2.69
N ASN A 173 -8.64 -7.77 3.07
CA ASN A 173 -8.45 -9.15 3.51
C ASN A 173 -7.15 -9.27 4.31
N PHE A 174 -6.77 -10.50 4.66
CA PHE A 174 -5.56 -10.79 5.44
C PHE A 174 -4.37 -11.26 4.59
N ASP A 175 -4.41 -11.09 3.26
CA ASP A 175 -3.41 -11.64 2.34
C ASP A 175 -2.02 -11.01 2.57
N ASP A 176 -1.99 -9.75 2.98
CA ASP A 176 -0.76 -9.01 3.31
C ASP A 176 -0.24 -9.26 4.73
N VAL A 177 -0.93 -10.08 5.54
CA VAL A 177 -0.52 -10.38 6.91
C VAL A 177 0.59 -11.42 6.93
N ILE A 178 1.75 -11.02 7.45
CA ILE A 178 2.89 -11.93 7.59
C ILE A 178 2.95 -12.55 8.98
N THR A 179 3.45 -13.78 9.03
CA THR A 179 3.72 -14.47 10.30
C THR A 179 5.16 -14.24 10.70
N ILE A 180 5.36 -13.66 11.89
CA ILE A 180 6.66 -13.41 12.50
C ILE A 180 6.82 -14.22 13.79
N THR A 181 8.05 -14.33 14.30
CA THR A 181 8.30 -14.98 15.60
C THR A 181 7.85 -14.10 16.77
N ASP A 182 7.57 -14.70 17.93
CA ASP A 182 7.24 -13.94 19.15
C ASP A 182 8.39 -12.97 19.52
N SER A 183 9.65 -13.40 19.34
CA SER A 183 10.82 -12.53 19.60
C SER A 183 10.86 -11.31 18.69
N GLN A 184 10.54 -11.46 17.39
CA GLN A 184 10.43 -10.32 16.48
C GLN A 184 9.28 -9.41 16.87
N MET A 185 8.12 -9.98 17.22
CA MET A 185 6.96 -9.20 17.68
C MET A 185 7.31 -8.36 18.93
N TYR A 186 7.99 -8.96 19.92
CA TYR A 186 8.41 -8.29 21.15
C TYR A 186 9.46 -7.19 20.96
N ALA A 187 10.18 -7.19 19.84
CA ALA A 187 11.07 -6.08 19.49
C ALA A 187 10.32 -4.78 19.16
N PHE A 188 9.02 -4.85 18.83
CA PHE A 188 8.16 -3.69 18.60
C PHE A 188 7.34 -3.37 19.86
N PRO A 189 7.61 -2.26 20.57
CA PRO A 189 6.78 -1.82 21.69
C PRO A 189 5.33 -1.55 21.25
N LEU A 190 4.37 -1.71 22.17
CA LEU A 190 2.99 -1.33 21.89
C LEU A 190 2.87 0.20 21.75
N GLY A 191 2.31 0.65 20.63
CA GLY A 191 2.16 2.07 20.30
C GLY A 191 0.78 2.66 20.57
N GLY A 192 -0.26 1.83 20.55
CA GLY A 192 -1.65 2.28 20.74
C GLY A 192 -2.63 1.43 19.94
N ASN A 193 -3.87 1.91 19.84
CA ASN A 193 -4.92 1.28 19.02
C ASN A 193 -5.12 2.05 17.72
N ILE A 194 -5.28 1.30 16.63
CA ILE A 194 -5.68 1.84 15.34
C ILE A 194 -7.13 2.28 15.44
N THR A 195 -7.42 3.49 14.96
CA THR A 195 -8.80 3.97 14.81
C THR A 195 -9.38 3.54 13.47
N VAL A 196 -10.70 3.55 13.36
CA VAL A 196 -11.41 3.48 12.07
C VAL A 196 -10.73 4.37 11.01
N ARG A 197 -10.54 3.83 9.80
CA ARG A 197 -9.94 4.59 8.70
C ARG A 197 -10.75 5.85 8.39
N PRO A 198 -10.12 7.03 8.31
CA PRO A 198 -10.80 8.24 7.93
C PRO A 198 -11.64 8.06 6.65
N GLY A 199 -12.86 8.61 6.67
CA GLY A 199 -13.77 8.60 5.52
C GLY A 199 -14.46 7.27 5.17
N THR A 200 -14.29 6.19 5.94
CA THR A 200 -14.80 4.84 5.58
C THR A 200 -16.07 4.40 6.32
N LYS A 201 -16.11 4.59 7.64
CA LYS A 201 -17.24 4.27 8.53
C LYS A 201 -17.58 5.49 9.36
N LEU A 202 -18.84 5.55 9.78
CA LEU A 202 -19.28 6.43 10.86
C LEU A 202 -19.08 5.70 12.18
N ILE A 203 -18.93 6.42 13.28
CA ILE A 203 -18.80 5.82 14.61
C ILE A 203 -19.86 6.35 15.57
N GLN A 204 -20.30 5.48 16.47
CA GLN A 204 -21.07 5.84 17.66
C GLN A 204 -20.47 5.09 18.84
N PHE A 205 -20.30 5.78 19.97
CA PHE A 205 -19.73 5.15 21.16
C PHE A 205 -20.81 4.46 21.98
N VAL A 206 -20.62 3.17 22.25
CA VAL A 206 -21.57 2.34 22.96
C VAL A 206 -20.93 1.67 24.17
N GLY A 207 -21.70 1.52 25.24
CA GLY A 207 -21.40 0.67 26.38
C GLY A 207 -22.07 -0.69 26.24
N TYR A 208 -21.73 -1.61 27.14
CA TYR A 208 -22.40 -2.90 27.27
C TYR A 208 -22.70 -3.17 28.75
N THR A 209 -23.89 -3.70 29.04
CA THR A 209 -24.21 -4.18 30.40
C THR A 209 -23.47 -5.48 30.70
N LEU A 210 -23.52 -5.95 31.95
CA LEU A 210 -22.91 -7.22 32.36
C LEU A 210 -23.56 -8.42 31.63
N GLU A 211 -24.81 -8.27 31.20
CA GLU A 211 -25.57 -9.24 30.40
C GLU A 211 -25.25 -9.12 28.89
N GLY A 212 -24.34 -8.23 28.49
CA GLY A 212 -23.92 -8.05 27.10
C GLY A 212 -24.86 -7.18 26.26
N GLN A 213 -25.85 -6.51 26.86
CA GLN A 213 -26.76 -5.64 26.12
C GLN A 213 -26.07 -4.32 25.76
N MET A 214 -26.08 -3.96 24.47
CA MET A 214 -25.55 -2.69 24.00
C MET A 214 -26.37 -1.50 24.54
N THR A 215 -25.68 -0.47 25.02
CA THR A 215 -26.28 0.77 25.52
C THR A 215 -25.66 1.97 24.82
N VAL A 216 -26.48 2.91 24.36
CA VAL A 216 -26.02 4.16 23.75
C VAL A 216 -26.11 5.27 24.79
N GLY A 217 -24.97 5.64 25.37
CA GLY A 217 -24.91 6.73 26.35
C GLY A 217 -24.92 8.13 25.70
N ASP A 218 -24.21 8.28 24.58
CA ASP A 218 -24.23 9.48 23.74
C ASP A 218 -24.85 9.11 22.37
N PRO A 219 -26.02 9.66 22.00
CA PRO A 219 -26.68 9.32 20.74
C PRO A 219 -25.95 9.87 19.50
N LYS A 220 -24.91 10.69 19.68
CA LYS A 220 -24.20 11.33 18.56
C LYS A 220 -23.49 10.31 17.67
N VAL A 221 -23.59 10.55 16.37
CA VAL A 221 -22.84 9.83 15.33
C VAL A 221 -21.75 10.75 14.79
N TYR A 222 -20.57 10.17 14.57
CA TYR A 222 -19.41 10.92 14.14
C TYR A 222 -18.84 10.38 12.84
N ALA A 223 -18.40 11.27 11.96
CA ALA A 223 -17.43 10.92 10.93
C ALA A 223 -16.01 10.91 11.51
N VAL A 224 -15.12 10.12 10.92
CA VAL A 224 -13.71 10.05 11.32
C VAL A 224 -12.82 10.71 10.28
N GLU A 225 -11.96 11.61 10.75
CA GLU A 225 -10.94 12.34 9.99
C GLU A 225 -9.53 11.85 10.37
N PRO A 226 -8.48 12.18 9.58
CA PRO A 226 -7.10 11.82 9.88
C PRO A 226 -6.67 12.12 11.31
N GLY A 227 -5.87 11.22 11.90
CA GLY A 227 -5.42 11.32 13.29
C GLY A 227 -6.47 10.96 14.34
N GLY A 228 -7.54 10.24 13.96
CA GLY A 228 -8.59 9.81 14.88
C GLY A 228 -9.50 10.96 15.33
N VAL A 229 -9.64 12.02 14.52
CA VAL A 229 -10.51 13.14 14.85
C VAL A 229 -11.95 12.77 14.54
N ARG A 230 -12.83 12.79 15.55
CA ARG A 230 -14.26 12.52 15.39
C ARG A 230 -15.04 13.83 15.20
N ARG A 231 -15.82 13.90 14.13
CA ARG A 231 -16.64 15.05 13.74
C ARG A 231 -18.11 14.72 13.98
N TRP A 232 -18.75 15.35 14.97
CA TRP A 232 -20.17 15.10 15.24
C TRP A 232 -21.01 15.56 14.05
N ILE A 233 -21.83 14.66 13.49
CA ILE A 233 -22.82 15.00 12.47
C ILE A 233 -24.09 15.47 13.17
N GLU A 234 -24.42 16.76 13.07
CA GLU A 234 -25.44 17.37 13.93
C GLU A 234 -26.86 16.85 13.66
N THR A 235 -27.16 16.42 12.43
CA THR A 235 -28.49 15.94 12.06
C THR A 235 -28.44 14.75 11.12
N ALA A 236 -29.50 13.93 11.15
CA ALA A 236 -29.68 12.82 10.21
C ALA A 236 -29.79 13.32 8.75
N SER A 237 -30.30 14.52 8.51
CA SER A 237 -30.36 15.11 7.17
C SER A 237 -28.96 15.35 6.59
N ILE A 238 -28.03 15.86 7.40
CA ILE A 238 -26.61 16.02 7.01
C ILE A 238 -25.99 14.66 6.71
N ALA A 239 -26.24 13.65 7.55
CA ALA A 239 -25.73 12.29 7.32
C ALA A 239 -26.27 11.68 6.03
N GLN A 240 -27.59 11.78 5.77
CA GLN A 240 -28.21 11.28 4.54
C GLN A 240 -27.65 11.98 3.29
N THR A 241 -27.42 13.28 3.36
CA THR A 241 -26.88 14.07 2.24
C THR A 241 -25.46 13.63 1.89
N LEU A 242 -24.62 13.38 2.90
CA LEU A 242 -23.22 12.99 2.70
C LEU A 242 -23.04 11.51 2.38
N PHE A 243 -23.78 10.63 3.04
CA PHE A 243 -23.49 9.20 3.06
C PHE A 243 -24.60 8.35 2.42
N GLY A 244 -25.66 8.99 1.91
CA GLY A 244 -26.81 8.36 1.27
C GLY A 244 -27.88 7.90 2.26
N SER A 245 -29.00 7.40 1.73
CA SER A 245 -30.14 6.93 2.54
C SER A 245 -29.79 5.80 3.51
N ASN A 246 -28.81 4.97 3.18
CA ASN A 246 -28.34 3.85 4.00
C ASN A 246 -27.19 4.24 4.96
N TRP A 247 -26.99 5.53 5.26
CA TRP A 247 -25.90 6.00 6.11
C TRP A 247 -25.83 5.31 7.48
N GLU A 248 -26.97 4.92 8.06
CA GLU A 248 -27.03 4.21 9.34
C GLU A 248 -26.30 2.86 9.30
N GLN A 249 -26.31 2.19 8.14
CA GLN A 249 -25.57 0.92 7.94
C GLN A 249 -24.04 1.14 7.89
N LYS A 250 -23.59 2.39 7.78
CA LYS A 250 -22.16 2.75 7.88
C LYS A 250 -21.71 2.97 9.32
N ILE A 251 -22.62 2.98 10.30
CA ILE A 251 -22.27 3.19 11.71
C ILE A 251 -21.62 1.93 12.28
N TYR A 252 -20.39 2.10 12.77
CA TYR A 252 -19.71 1.16 13.63
C TYR A 252 -19.89 1.55 15.09
N ALA A 253 -20.43 0.62 15.89
CA ALA A 253 -20.60 0.77 17.32
C ALA A 253 -19.26 0.52 18.04
N VAL A 254 -18.55 1.60 18.37
CA VAL A 254 -17.24 1.57 19.03
C VAL A 254 -17.44 1.45 20.55
N PRO A 255 -16.83 0.48 21.25
CA PRO A 255 -16.85 0.45 22.71
C PRO A 255 -16.36 1.77 23.33
N THR A 256 -17.07 2.31 24.32
CA THR A 256 -16.72 3.59 24.97
C THR A 256 -15.31 3.56 25.60
N THR A 257 -14.79 2.38 25.95
CA THR A 257 -13.40 2.21 26.45
C THR A 257 -12.34 2.62 25.43
N LEU A 258 -12.66 2.63 24.14
CA LEU A 258 -11.77 3.07 23.06
C LEU A 258 -11.91 4.56 22.74
N ALA A 259 -12.81 5.30 23.39
CA ALA A 259 -13.05 6.71 23.11
C ALA A 259 -11.80 7.59 23.30
N GLY A 260 -10.86 7.19 24.17
CA GLY A 260 -9.60 7.90 24.40
C GLY A 260 -8.67 7.94 23.18
N PHE A 261 -8.83 7.02 22.22
CA PHE A 261 -8.07 7.02 20.96
C PHE A 261 -8.63 7.99 19.92
N TYR A 262 -9.78 8.62 20.21
CA TYR A 262 -10.43 9.58 19.33
C TYR A 262 -10.47 10.98 19.95
N SER A 263 -10.02 11.99 19.21
CA SER A 263 -10.13 13.40 19.63
C SER A 263 -11.37 14.05 19.04
N LEU A 264 -12.09 14.83 19.85
CA LEU A 264 -13.24 15.59 19.37
C LEU A 264 -12.77 16.77 18.49
N GLY A 265 -13.25 16.82 17.24
CA GLY A 265 -13.14 17.97 16.35
C GLY A 265 -14.38 18.87 16.42
N SER A 266 -14.41 19.93 15.60
CA SER A 266 -15.66 20.70 15.43
C SER A 266 -16.77 19.83 14.83
N SER A 267 -18.03 20.22 14.99
CA SER A 267 -19.16 19.50 14.41
C SER A 267 -19.27 19.75 12.90
N LEU A 268 -20.04 18.89 12.23
CA LEU A 268 -20.52 19.09 10.86
C LEU A 268 -21.96 19.60 10.97
N ALA A 269 -22.09 20.93 10.99
CA ALA A 269 -23.38 21.64 10.97
C ALA A 269 -23.95 21.78 9.54
N GLU A 270 -23.12 21.54 8.52
CA GLU A 270 -23.45 21.61 7.10
C GLU A 270 -23.02 20.31 6.41
N PRO A 271 -23.62 19.94 5.26
CA PRO A 271 -23.27 18.74 4.50
C PRO A 271 -21.94 18.91 3.74
N VAL A 272 -20.86 18.98 4.50
CA VAL A 272 -19.47 19.00 4.02
C VAL A 272 -18.84 17.64 4.32
N TYR A 273 -18.24 17.03 3.29
CA TYR A 273 -17.50 15.79 3.44
C TYR A 273 -16.32 16.00 4.38
N PRO A 274 -16.11 15.10 5.36
CA PRO A 274 -14.99 15.17 6.28
C PRO A 274 -13.68 14.92 5.55
N SER A 275 -12.58 15.46 6.08
CA SER A 275 -11.23 15.12 5.61
C SER A 275 -11.01 13.61 5.67
N GLY A 276 -10.31 13.05 4.68
CA GLY A 276 -10.13 11.60 4.56
C GLY A 276 -11.19 10.90 3.72
N ALA A 277 -12.33 11.55 3.41
CA ALA A 277 -13.34 10.98 2.53
C ALA A 277 -12.83 10.82 1.10
N VAL A 278 -13.15 9.68 0.48
CA VAL A 278 -13.07 9.51 -0.97
C VAL A 278 -14.46 9.63 -1.56
N VAL A 279 -14.59 10.51 -2.55
CA VAL A 279 -15.88 10.86 -3.15
C VAL A 279 -15.78 10.74 -4.66
N LYS A 280 -16.69 9.96 -5.24
CA LYS A 280 -16.91 9.90 -6.69
C LYS A 280 -17.88 10.99 -7.10
N GLU A 281 -17.44 11.89 -7.96
CA GLU A 281 -18.30 12.92 -8.55
C GLU A 281 -19.07 12.31 -9.72
N THR A 282 -20.41 12.26 -9.63
CA THR A 282 -21.22 11.54 -10.61
C THR A 282 -21.31 12.25 -11.96
N SER A 283 -21.15 13.57 -11.99
CA SER A 283 -21.20 14.37 -13.22
C SER A 283 -19.96 14.17 -14.11
N SER A 284 -18.79 13.96 -13.51
CA SER A 284 -17.52 13.80 -14.23
C SER A 284 -16.95 12.36 -14.18
N ASN A 285 -17.54 11.49 -13.36
CA ASN A 285 -17.01 10.18 -12.98
C ASN A 285 -15.61 10.18 -12.35
N LYS A 286 -15.08 11.35 -11.97
CA LYS A 286 -13.78 11.48 -11.30
C LYS A 286 -13.88 11.14 -9.82
N ILE A 287 -12.79 10.60 -9.29
CA ILE A 287 -12.67 10.23 -7.87
C ILE A 287 -11.73 11.22 -7.19
N TYR A 288 -12.17 11.73 -6.03
CA TYR A 288 -11.45 12.75 -5.29
C TYR A 288 -11.21 12.33 -3.84
N TYR A 289 -10.03 12.68 -3.31
CA TYR A 289 -9.75 12.66 -1.88
C TYR A 289 -10.06 14.05 -1.31
N ILE A 290 -10.82 14.10 -0.21
CA ILE A 290 -11.16 15.35 0.49
C ILE A 290 -10.11 15.63 1.56
N ASN A 291 -9.53 16.82 1.51
CA ASN A 291 -8.57 17.32 2.49
C ASN A 291 -9.02 18.71 2.96
N ALA A 292 -9.72 18.76 4.10
CA ALA A 292 -10.38 19.98 4.56
C ALA A 292 -11.28 20.60 3.46
N ALA A 293 -11.00 21.84 3.06
CA ALA A 293 -11.75 22.55 2.01
C ALA A 293 -11.26 22.25 0.57
N GLU A 294 -10.31 21.33 0.41
CA GLU A 294 -9.72 20.97 -0.87
C GLU A 294 -10.17 19.58 -1.33
N LYS A 295 -10.14 19.37 -2.65
CA LYS A 295 -10.24 18.06 -3.29
C LYS A 295 -9.01 17.79 -4.13
N ARG A 296 -8.54 16.55 -4.09
CA ARG A 296 -7.38 16.07 -4.85
C ARG A 296 -7.86 14.98 -5.80
N LEU A 297 -7.61 15.13 -7.11
CA LEU A 297 -7.96 14.08 -8.08
C LEU A 297 -7.12 12.84 -7.79
N ILE A 298 -7.73 11.65 -7.79
CA ILE A 298 -7.03 10.39 -7.56
C ILE A 298 -7.08 9.56 -8.84
N ASN A 299 -5.92 9.07 -9.31
CA ASN A 299 -5.84 8.09 -10.38
C ASN A 299 -5.83 6.65 -9.81
N THR A 300 -5.83 5.63 -10.67
CA THR A 300 -5.78 4.22 -10.26
C THR A 300 -4.54 3.88 -9.42
N GLY A 301 -3.39 4.50 -9.71
CA GLY A 301 -2.16 4.34 -8.96
C GLY A 301 -2.29 4.85 -7.52
N GLY A 302 -2.80 6.06 -7.32
CA GLY A 302 -3.03 6.65 -6.01
C GLY A 302 -4.11 5.93 -5.20
N LEU A 303 -5.13 5.37 -5.86
CA LEU A 303 -6.13 4.52 -5.21
C LEU A 303 -5.48 3.27 -4.60
N SER A 304 -4.69 2.56 -5.42
CA SER A 304 -4.02 1.32 -5.02
C SER A 304 -2.93 1.57 -3.99
N ALA A 305 -2.08 2.56 -4.24
CA ALA A 305 -0.96 2.92 -3.36
C ALA A 305 -1.41 3.32 -1.95
N ASN A 306 -2.59 3.92 -1.79
CA ASN A 306 -3.11 4.36 -0.49
C ASN A 306 -4.19 3.43 0.11
N GLY A 307 -4.38 2.23 -0.45
CA GLY A 307 -5.33 1.24 0.07
C GLY A 307 -6.79 1.71 0.06
N PHE A 308 -7.18 2.56 -0.89
CA PHE A 308 -8.56 3.01 -1.00
C PHE A 308 -9.44 1.92 -1.61
N GLN A 309 -10.56 1.60 -0.93
CA GLN A 309 -11.48 0.55 -1.35
C GLN A 309 -12.78 1.17 -1.89
N ALA A 310 -13.21 0.72 -3.07
CA ALA A 310 -14.40 1.27 -3.75
C ALA A 310 -15.68 1.18 -2.92
N LEU A 311 -15.82 0.18 -2.05
CA LEU A 311 -16.97 0.01 -1.17
C LEU A 311 -17.13 1.16 -0.14
N HIS A 312 -16.06 1.91 0.11
CA HIS A 312 -16.07 3.06 1.03
C HIS A 312 -16.31 4.40 0.34
N TYR A 313 -16.37 4.44 -1.00
CA TYR A 313 -16.55 5.71 -1.71
C TYR A 313 -17.93 6.29 -1.42
N ASN A 314 -17.97 7.59 -1.15
CA ASN A 314 -19.23 8.34 -1.17
C ASN A 314 -19.48 8.86 -2.60
N SER A 315 -20.71 9.31 -2.87
CA SER A 315 -21.09 9.83 -4.19
C SER A 315 -21.65 11.23 -4.04
N ALA A 316 -21.20 12.16 -4.89
CA ALA A 316 -21.72 13.53 -4.93
C ALA A 316 -22.02 13.94 -6.37
N THR A 317 -23.09 14.72 -6.57
CA THR A 317 -23.39 15.27 -7.90
C THR A 317 -22.32 16.26 -8.38
N SER A 318 -21.83 17.09 -7.45
CA SER A 318 -20.79 18.08 -7.67
C SER A 318 -19.94 18.24 -6.41
N LEU A 319 -18.63 18.45 -6.60
CA LEU A 319 -17.67 18.87 -5.58
C LEU A 319 -17.10 20.25 -5.92
N SER A 320 -17.86 21.11 -6.60
CA SER A 320 -17.40 22.45 -7.00
C SER A 320 -17.15 23.41 -5.83
N SER A 321 -17.67 23.10 -4.64
CA SER A 321 -17.41 23.84 -3.40
C SER A 321 -16.01 23.58 -2.81
N TYR A 322 -15.30 22.54 -3.28
CA TYR A 322 -13.94 22.24 -2.84
C TYR A 322 -12.93 22.78 -3.83
N ALA A 323 -11.91 23.47 -3.33
CA ALA A 323 -10.80 23.94 -4.15
C ALA A 323 -10.01 22.74 -4.72
N LEU A 324 -9.64 22.78 -5.99
CA LEU A 324 -8.77 21.76 -6.57
C LEU A 324 -7.34 21.96 -6.07
N SER A 325 -6.73 20.90 -5.56
CA SER A 325 -5.34 20.86 -5.09
C SER A 325 -4.55 19.79 -5.85
N THR A 326 -3.26 19.62 -5.53
CA THR A 326 -2.38 18.66 -6.21
C THR A 326 -2.98 17.26 -6.21
N ASP A 327 -2.94 16.59 -7.36
CA ASP A 327 -3.40 15.22 -7.52
C ASP A 327 -2.76 14.27 -6.49
N LEU A 328 -3.46 13.17 -6.19
CA LEU A 328 -2.99 12.08 -5.36
C LEU A 328 -2.76 10.87 -6.26
N ASN A 329 -1.56 10.78 -6.83
CA ASN A 329 -1.20 9.74 -7.80
C ASN A 329 -0.23 8.70 -7.21
N ASP A 330 0.30 8.95 -6.02
CA ASP A 330 1.34 8.19 -5.34
C ASP A 330 0.97 7.87 -3.89
N TYR A 331 1.78 7.03 -3.25
CA TYR A 331 1.67 6.72 -1.82
C TYR A 331 1.93 7.97 -0.98
N GLN A 332 1.06 8.26 -0.01
CA GLN A 332 1.31 9.29 0.99
C GLN A 332 1.14 8.73 2.38
N ASN A 333 2.22 8.80 3.18
CA ASN A 333 2.21 8.35 4.56
C ASN A 333 1.11 9.06 5.36
N SER A 334 0.91 10.39 5.22
CA SER A 334 -0.14 11.12 5.94
C SER A 334 -1.58 10.63 5.69
N ILE A 335 -1.81 9.85 4.62
CA ILE A 335 -3.11 9.30 4.22
C ILE A 335 -3.17 7.79 4.51
N SER A 336 -2.09 7.08 4.20
CA SER A 336 -1.97 5.62 4.32
C SER A 336 -1.57 5.17 5.71
N TRP A 337 -1.09 6.08 6.55
CA TRP A 337 -0.64 5.77 7.90
C TRP A 337 -1.83 5.45 8.81
N THR A 338 -1.80 4.21 9.31
CA THR A 338 -2.73 3.61 10.27
C THR A 338 -2.32 3.89 11.73
N GLY A 339 -1.23 4.62 11.98
CA GLY A 339 -0.70 4.81 13.33
C GLY A 339 -1.66 5.61 14.21
N GLY A 340 -2.25 4.90 15.16
CA GLY A 340 -3.15 5.46 16.16
C GLY A 340 -2.47 6.44 17.10
N LYS A 341 -3.30 7.11 17.90
CA LYS A 341 -2.86 7.89 19.06
C LYS A 341 -2.43 6.98 20.21
#